data_AF-A0A962GVM3-F1
#
_entry.id   AF-A0A962GVM3-F1
#
_cell.length_a   1.000
_cell.length_b   1.000
_cell.length_c   1.000
_cell.angle_alpha   90.00
_cell.angle_beta   90.00
_cell.angle_gamma   90.00
#
_symmetry.space_group_name_H-M   'P 1'
#
loop_
_entity.id
_entity.type
_entity.pdbx_description
1 polymer ?
#
loop_
_entity_poly.entity_id
_entity_poly.type
_entity_poly.pdbx_seq_one_letter_code
_entity_poly.pdbx_strand_id
1 'polypeptide(L)'
;MKKIIKLMFVIICGSTFCGFTSYSLADVFTLTPQVGPSVISNGIDDTNKVKILRLPDKTLISVYGQSQFMANDAYDVKSREVRKPWDLVVQYSIDEGETWSSPMNFDNTAMFSSALGIIEPSGPPPLYPAGSANEGYVDLASDPRVVSYPGDSDKPQVFNSGNNIVVTWNSKYCPANPTLPPGEQRFITYLELNGITIPYACLWVSRLQWNSSLQQFNAVGNLGELYKTEQLTSGFRDVKQDVPIPQKTGFAVVWQEDPLGLQLGGSDGPGSGASGAQTTGGTDLFYMALDTNNNSTVDFIANDWSTPVRFTKNQESTGELNGPDRTSHGPGIYETGKASASRANIRLIGRRALIAWEERKSTTGIDDGKYIRYHSWPEFTNTADFPINGCIISKPDENGRRVRVLTQALSSGQTGIVFAYKQGEYSEGGPSDIMIRRAVGGFDPIHILPAVDSSVVGVYGEKCRAHVNNQDEDNLGDDELVDDPLNDVTNSPAINFSGSEIYNGYPGMAESATTGLNPYENALAHRGQMKGDNIVIGFSHTPDQARFDFLSD
;
A
#
# COMPACT_ATOMS: atom_id res chain seq x y z
N MET A 1 -18.96 66.48 21.15
CA MET A 1 -20.44 66.35 21.09
C MET A 1 -20.78 64.87 21.20
N LYS A 2 -21.52 64.51 22.26
CA LYS A 2 -22.50 63.41 22.43
C LYS A 2 -22.19 62.02 21.83
N LYS A 3 -22.37 60.88 22.51
CA LYS A 3 -22.85 60.53 23.86
C LYS A 3 -22.58 59.02 24.01
N ILE A 4 -22.15 58.61 25.20
CA ILE A 4 -22.20 57.23 25.70
C ILE A 4 -23.67 56.76 25.76
N ILE A 5 -23.98 55.57 25.26
CA ILE A 5 -25.19 54.82 25.62
C ILE A 5 -24.77 53.38 25.98
N LYS A 6 -24.71 53.12 27.28
CA LYS A 6 -24.92 51.78 27.86
C LYS A 6 -26.35 51.36 27.54
N LEU A 7 -26.56 50.16 27.00
CA LEU A 7 -27.86 49.52 27.03
C LEU A 7 -27.81 48.35 28.01
N MET A 8 -28.66 48.46 29.04
CA MET A 8 -28.94 47.42 30.04
C MET A 8 -29.58 46.21 29.35
N PHE A 9 -29.06 45.01 29.63
CA PHE A 9 -29.82 43.78 29.40
C PHE A 9 -30.89 43.66 30.49
N VAL A 10 -32.15 43.62 30.06
CA VAL A 10 -33.29 43.22 30.90
C VAL A 10 -33.33 41.70 30.91
N ILE A 11 -33.24 41.10 32.10
CA ILE A 11 -33.49 39.67 32.31
C ILE A 11 -35.01 39.46 32.24
N ILE A 12 -35.48 38.82 31.18
CA ILE A 12 -36.81 38.19 31.16
C ILE A 12 -36.56 36.69 31.28
N CYS A 13 -36.88 36.15 32.46
CA CYS A 13 -36.96 34.73 32.72
C CYS A 13 -38.30 34.23 32.16
N GLY A 14 -38.27 33.26 31.25
CA GLY A 14 -39.49 32.67 30.70
C GLY A 14 -39.22 31.52 29.73
N SER A 15 -39.41 30.30 30.25
CA SER A 15 -39.70 29.03 29.55
C SER A 15 -38.68 28.46 28.54
N THR A 16 -37.99 27.42 29.02
CA THR A 16 -37.61 26.18 28.30
C THR A 16 -37.75 26.18 26.78
N PHE A 17 -36.61 26.38 26.10
CA PHE A 17 -36.37 25.87 24.75
C PHE A 17 -35.10 25.01 24.78
N CYS A 18 -35.21 23.82 24.18
CA CYS A 18 -34.14 22.85 23.99
C CYS A 18 -32.83 23.51 23.56
N GLY A 19 -31.73 23.07 24.17
CA GLY A 19 -30.39 23.48 23.78
C GLY A 19 -30.14 23.13 22.32
N PHE A 20 -30.09 24.16 21.47
CA PHE A 20 -29.35 24.07 20.23
C PHE A 20 -27.88 23.98 20.61
N THR A 21 -27.25 22.86 20.26
CA THR A 21 -25.80 22.77 20.18
C THR A 21 -25.30 23.94 19.34
N SER A 22 -24.60 24.86 19.99
CA SER A 22 -23.89 25.93 19.33
C SER A 22 -22.86 25.30 18.40
N TYR A 23 -23.17 25.26 17.10
CA TYR A 23 -22.17 25.02 16.07
C TYR A 23 -21.07 26.06 16.26
N SER A 24 -19.89 25.64 16.70
CA SER A 24 -18.71 26.47 16.47
C SER A 24 -18.63 26.66 14.96
N LEU A 25 -18.61 27.91 14.51
CA LEU A 25 -18.21 28.24 13.15
C LEU A 25 -16.98 27.38 12.83
N ALA A 26 -17.08 26.55 11.78
CA ALA A 26 -15.91 25.82 11.31
C ALA A 26 -14.82 26.88 11.10
N ASP A 27 -13.69 26.73 11.79
CA ASP A 27 -12.53 27.59 11.54
C ASP A 27 -12.16 27.41 10.07
N VAL A 28 -12.53 28.38 9.24
CA VAL A 28 -12.17 28.39 7.83
C VAL A 28 -10.67 28.67 7.79
N PHE A 29 -9.89 27.61 7.66
CA PHE A 29 -8.45 27.70 7.42
C PHE A 29 -8.26 28.42 6.09
N THR A 30 -7.99 29.72 6.16
CA THR A 30 -7.74 30.53 4.97
C THR A 30 -6.28 30.33 4.60
N LEU A 31 -6.02 29.53 3.56
CA LEU A 31 -4.67 29.38 3.01
C LEU A 31 -4.22 30.73 2.46
N THR A 32 -3.16 31.27 3.04
CA THR A 32 -2.61 32.57 2.65
C THR A 32 -1.12 32.37 2.31
N PRO A 33 -0.64 32.81 1.13
CA PRO A 33 -1.34 33.63 0.14
C PRO A 33 -2.35 32.81 -0.71
N GLN A 34 -3.37 33.48 -1.27
CA GLN A 34 -4.37 32.89 -2.17
C GLN A 34 -3.83 32.50 -3.57
N VAL A 35 -2.52 32.56 -3.78
CA VAL A 35 -1.93 32.18 -5.07
C VAL A 35 -2.17 30.68 -5.25
N GLY A 36 -2.60 30.31 -6.46
CA GLY A 36 -2.81 28.91 -6.83
C GLY A 36 -1.53 28.08 -6.67
N PRO A 37 -1.63 26.73 -6.71
CA PRO A 37 -0.47 25.87 -6.55
C PRO A 37 0.61 26.20 -7.59
N SER A 38 1.87 26.27 -7.16
CA SER A 38 3.01 26.46 -8.07
C SER A 38 3.23 25.22 -8.94
N VAL A 39 3.56 25.44 -10.21
CA VAL A 39 3.98 24.38 -11.13
C VAL A 39 5.45 24.04 -10.87
N ILE A 40 5.73 22.79 -10.51
CA ILE A 40 7.10 22.31 -10.22
C ILE A 40 7.76 21.73 -11.48
N SER A 41 6.97 21.02 -12.30
CA SER A 41 7.40 20.43 -13.57
C SER A 41 7.83 21.48 -14.59
N ASN A 42 8.51 21.05 -15.65
CA ASN A 42 8.88 21.93 -16.77
C ASN A 42 7.67 22.46 -17.59
N GLY A 43 6.46 21.94 -17.36
CA GLY A 43 5.23 22.36 -18.05
C GLY A 43 5.16 21.94 -19.52
N ILE A 44 6.07 21.07 -19.97
CA ILE A 44 6.18 20.58 -21.35
C ILE A 44 5.89 19.08 -21.39
N ASP A 45 6.52 18.31 -20.50
CA ASP A 45 6.41 16.86 -20.48
C ASP A 45 5.25 16.42 -19.59
N ASP A 46 4.64 15.28 -19.94
CA ASP A 46 3.64 14.67 -19.09
C ASP A 46 4.29 14.20 -17.79
N THR A 47 3.62 14.48 -16.67
CA THR A 47 4.11 14.11 -15.35
C THR A 47 3.09 13.28 -14.59
N ASN A 48 3.60 12.56 -13.59
CA ASN A 48 2.78 11.74 -12.71
C ASN A 48 2.79 12.21 -11.26
N LYS A 49 2.24 11.36 -10.39
CA LYS A 49 2.21 11.55 -8.94
C LYS A 49 3.50 12.12 -8.36
N VAL A 50 3.41 13.37 -7.95
CA VAL A 50 4.46 14.06 -7.20
C VAL A 50 4.48 13.65 -5.72
N LYS A 51 5.69 13.54 -5.19
CA LYS A 51 5.99 13.42 -3.76
C LYS A 51 6.85 14.61 -3.37
N ILE A 52 6.46 15.31 -2.30
CA ILE A 52 7.22 16.43 -1.76
C ILE A 52 7.60 16.09 -0.33
N LEU A 53 8.85 16.33 0.01
CA LEU A 53 9.36 16.25 1.38
C LEU A 53 10.13 17.52 1.73
N ARG A 54 10.23 17.79 3.03
CA ARG A 54 10.96 18.93 3.57
C ARG A 54 12.13 18.43 4.42
N LEU A 55 13.31 18.93 4.13
CA LEU A 55 14.54 18.64 4.86
C LEU A 55 14.68 19.54 6.11
N PRO A 56 15.54 19.18 7.08
CA PRO A 56 15.78 19.98 8.29
C PRO A 56 16.18 21.44 8.05
N ASP A 57 16.90 21.72 6.95
CA ASP A 57 17.30 23.07 6.55
C ASP A 57 16.20 23.84 5.79
N LYS A 58 14.99 23.29 5.76
CA LYS A 58 13.79 23.78 5.05
C LYS A 58 13.79 23.58 3.53
N THR A 59 14.85 23.02 2.94
CA THR A 59 14.87 22.65 1.52
C THR A 59 13.69 21.74 1.20
N LEU A 60 13.00 22.02 0.10
CA LEU A 60 11.97 21.15 -0.45
C LEU A 60 12.59 20.24 -1.49
N ILE A 61 12.26 18.95 -1.43
CA ILE A 61 12.61 17.98 -2.48
C ILE A 61 11.30 17.51 -3.11
N SER A 62 11.26 17.52 -4.43
CA SER A 62 10.16 17.00 -5.24
C SER A 62 10.66 15.83 -6.06
N VAL A 63 9.89 14.74 -6.06
CA VAL A 63 10.15 13.57 -6.91
C VAL A 63 8.85 13.19 -7.61
N TYR A 64 8.92 13.01 -8.92
CA TYR A 64 7.77 12.69 -9.75
C TYR A 64 8.23 11.93 -11.00
N GLY A 65 7.31 11.20 -11.61
CA GLY A 65 7.52 10.58 -12.91
C GLY A 65 7.36 11.61 -14.03
N GLN A 66 8.20 11.50 -15.05
CA GLN A 66 8.24 12.37 -16.22
C GLN A 66 8.32 11.50 -17.47
N SER A 67 7.50 11.80 -18.47
CA SER A 67 7.48 11.07 -19.73
C SER A 67 8.79 11.17 -20.49
N GLN A 68 9.23 10.04 -21.06
CA GLN A 68 10.43 9.94 -21.88
C GLN A 68 10.08 9.66 -23.34
N PHE A 69 10.77 10.34 -24.25
CA PHE A 69 10.60 10.15 -25.68
C PHE A 69 11.49 9.00 -26.17
N MET A 70 10.94 7.79 -26.10
CA MET A 70 11.62 6.56 -26.49
C MET A 70 11.11 5.99 -27.81
N ALA A 71 11.84 4.99 -28.34
CA ALA A 71 11.47 4.30 -29.58
C ALA A 71 10.15 3.51 -29.45
N ASN A 72 9.91 2.93 -28.27
CA ASN A 72 8.70 2.18 -27.96
C ASN A 72 7.92 2.89 -26.85
N ASP A 73 6.59 2.79 -26.93
CA ASP A 73 5.68 3.28 -25.91
C ASP A 73 5.36 2.20 -24.88
N ALA A 74 4.78 2.60 -23.75
CA ALA A 74 4.31 1.71 -22.69
C ALA A 74 2.77 1.70 -22.66
N TYR A 75 2.19 0.63 -22.12
CA TYR A 75 0.75 0.52 -21.94
C TYR A 75 0.36 0.71 -20.48
N ASP A 76 -0.49 1.70 -20.21
CA ASP A 76 -1.05 1.92 -18.88
C ASP A 76 -2.29 1.03 -18.70
N VAL A 77 -2.12 -0.08 -17.98
CA VAL A 77 -3.20 -1.05 -17.71
C VAL A 77 -4.39 -0.40 -16.98
N LYS A 78 -4.14 0.66 -16.21
CA LYS A 78 -5.18 1.31 -15.42
C LYS A 78 -6.02 2.27 -16.26
N SER A 79 -5.40 3.13 -17.07
CA SER A 79 -6.14 4.01 -17.98
C SER A 79 -6.58 3.31 -19.26
N ARG A 80 -6.00 2.14 -19.57
CA ARG A 80 -6.21 1.36 -20.80
C ARG A 80 -5.74 2.10 -22.06
N GLU A 81 -4.62 2.80 -21.95
CA GLU A 81 -4.09 3.66 -23.01
C GLU A 81 -2.59 3.42 -23.22
N VAL A 82 -2.15 3.60 -24.46
CA VAL A 82 -0.73 3.66 -24.81
C VAL A 82 -0.22 5.06 -24.50
N ARG A 83 0.91 5.15 -23.80
CA ARG A 83 1.56 6.40 -23.43
C ARG A 83 3.07 6.29 -23.49
N LYS A 84 3.75 7.43 -23.40
CA LYS A 84 5.20 7.46 -23.24
C LYS A 84 5.62 6.76 -21.92
N PRO A 85 6.71 5.99 -21.93
CA PRO A 85 7.25 5.39 -20.72
C PRO A 85 7.70 6.49 -19.76
N TRP A 86 7.65 6.20 -18.46
CA TRP A 86 8.04 7.14 -17.43
C TRP A 86 9.38 6.78 -16.80
N ASP A 87 10.18 7.81 -16.57
CA ASP A 87 11.33 7.79 -15.66
C ASP A 87 11.04 8.70 -14.47
N LEU A 88 11.80 8.54 -13.41
CA LEU A 88 11.68 9.33 -12.19
C LEU A 88 12.74 10.42 -12.15
N VAL A 89 12.28 11.63 -11.84
CA VAL A 89 13.14 12.79 -11.68
C VAL A 89 13.04 13.38 -10.29
N VAL A 90 14.13 13.98 -9.83
CA VAL A 90 14.19 14.74 -8.58
C VAL A 90 14.53 16.21 -8.87
N GLN A 91 13.88 17.10 -8.12
CA GLN A 91 14.18 18.52 -8.06
C GLN A 91 14.24 18.98 -6.62
N TYR A 92 14.91 20.11 -6.39
CA TYR A 92 14.94 20.76 -5.09
C TYR A 92 14.68 22.26 -5.18
N SER A 93 14.19 22.83 -4.09
CA SER A 93 14.02 24.26 -3.88
C SER A 93 14.61 24.66 -2.53
N ILE A 94 15.43 25.71 -2.55
CA ILE A 94 16.10 26.28 -1.36
C ILE A 94 15.49 27.63 -0.92
N ASP A 95 14.41 28.04 -1.57
CA ASP A 95 13.71 29.32 -1.41
C ASP A 95 12.21 29.10 -1.18
N GLU A 96 11.86 28.06 -0.43
CA GLU A 96 10.48 27.72 -0.02
C GLU A 96 9.50 27.44 -1.18
N GLY A 97 10.02 27.06 -2.35
CA GLY A 97 9.23 26.66 -3.52
C GLY A 97 9.07 27.75 -4.57
N GLU A 98 9.72 28.91 -4.39
CA GLU A 98 9.73 30.01 -5.37
C GLU A 98 10.46 29.61 -6.66
N THR A 99 11.62 28.95 -6.54
CA THR A 99 12.35 28.39 -7.68
C THR A 99 12.75 26.94 -7.44
N TRP A 100 12.85 26.18 -8.54
CA TRP A 100 13.21 24.76 -8.54
C TRP A 100 14.42 24.51 -9.42
N SER A 101 15.28 23.60 -8.99
CA SER A 101 16.39 23.11 -9.80
C SER A 101 15.91 22.49 -11.11
N SER A 102 16.81 22.34 -12.10
CA SER A 102 16.54 21.46 -13.24
C SER A 102 16.24 20.03 -12.76
N PRO A 103 15.32 19.30 -13.42
CA PRO A 103 15.02 17.92 -13.07
C PRO A 103 16.22 17.02 -13.34
N MET A 104 16.57 16.18 -12.37
CA MET A 104 17.61 15.16 -12.49
C MET A 104 16.95 13.78 -12.57
N ASN A 105 17.09 13.10 -13.70
CA ASN A 105 16.68 11.70 -13.87
C ASN A 105 17.67 10.77 -13.16
N PHE A 106 17.17 9.93 -12.26
CA PHE A 106 18.00 9.05 -11.42
C PHE A 106 17.75 7.55 -11.64
N ASP A 107 16.71 7.17 -12.39
CA ASP A 107 16.40 5.77 -12.68
C ASP A 107 16.74 5.39 -14.13
N ASN A 108 16.55 6.29 -15.10
CA ASN A 108 16.89 6.14 -16.52
C ASN A 108 16.40 4.81 -17.12
N THR A 109 15.26 4.29 -16.67
CA THR A 109 14.81 2.94 -17.04
C THR A 109 14.16 2.89 -18.42
N ALA A 110 13.53 3.97 -18.86
CA ALA A 110 12.78 4.04 -20.11
C ALA A 110 13.61 3.73 -21.36
N MET A 111 14.92 4.00 -21.31
CA MET A 111 15.83 3.71 -22.41
C MET A 111 16.25 2.25 -22.54
N PHE A 112 15.93 1.42 -21.54
CA PHE A 112 16.30 0.02 -21.49
C PHE A 112 15.08 -0.89 -21.60
N SER A 113 15.33 -2.14 -22.00
CA SER A 113 14.32 -3.20 -22.10
C SER A 113 14.96 -4.48 -21.60
N SER A 114 14.22 -5.24 -20.78
CA SER A 114 14.64 -6.55 -20.26
C SER A 114 13.66 -7.66 -20.62
N ALA A 115 12.48 -7.32 -21.15
CA ALA A 115 11.46 -8.26 -21.57
C ALA A 115 10.72 -7.78 -22.82
N LEU A 116 9.98 -8.71 -23.41
CA LEU A 116 9.05 -8.46 -24.51
C LEU A 116 7.65 -8.14 -23.99
N GLY A 117 6.85 -7.44 -24.78
CA GLY A 117 5.43 -7.23 -24.50
C GLY A 117 4.63 -6.87 -25.75
N ILE A 118 3.32 -6.71 -25.59
CA ILE A 118 2.37 -6.32 -26.64
C ILE A 118 1.54 -5.15 -26.10
N ILE A 119 1.63 -4.01 -26.76
CA ILE A 119 0.87 -2.79 -26.41
C ILE A 119 -0.29 -2.51 -27.39
N GLU A 120 -0.40 -3.32 -28.44
CA GLU A 120 -1.47 -3.22 -29.44
C GLU A 120 -2.64 -4.15 -29.06
N PRO A 121 -3.83 -3.60 -28.73
CA PRO A 121 -4.98 -4.41 -28.30
C PRO A 121 -5.74 -4.97 -29.50
N SER A 122 -5.14 -5.92 -30.24
CA SER A 122 -5.71 -6.46 -31.50
C SER A 122 -6.01 -7.96 -31.50
N GLY A 123 -5.91 -8.64 -30.35
CA GLY A 123 -6.25 -10.06 -30.21
C GLY A 123 -5.27 -10.83 -29.32
N PRO A 124 -5.63 -12.01 -28.82
CA PRO A 124 -4.73 -12.84 -28.01
C PRO A 124 -3.47 -13.22 -28.82
N PRO A 125 -2.30 -13.29 -28.16
CA PRO A 125 -1.08 -13.79 -28.80
C PRO A 125 -1.20 -15.28 -29.15
N PRO A 126 -0.39 -15.77 -30.11
CA PRO A 126 -0.32 -17.19 -30.43
C PRO A 126 0.12 -18.00 -29.20
N LEU A 127 -0.40 -19.22 -29.11
CA LEU A 127 0.02 -20.22 -28.12
C LEU A 127 0.93 -21.25 -28.78
N TYR A 128 1.82 -21.86 -28.00
CA TYR A 128 2.58 -23.00 -28.45
C TYR A 128 1.63 -24.14 -28.91
N PRO A 129 1.90 -24.76 -30.07
CA PRO A 129 0.99 -25.72 -30.68
C PRO A 129 0.93 -27.05 -29.92
N ALA A 130 -0.11 -27.82 -30.20
CA ALA A 130 -0.28 -29.17 -29.66
C ALA A 130 0.92 -30.06 -29.96
N GLY A 131 1.40 -30.79 -28.94
CA GLY A 131 2.61 -31.63 -29.02
C GLY A 131 3.93 -30.87 -28.78
N SER A 132 3.90 -29.55 -28.55
CA SER A 132 5.04 -28.81 -28.01
C SER A 132 5.25 -29.13 -26.53
N ALA A 133 6.50 -29.09 -26.04
CA ALA A 133 6.78 -29.16 -24.61
C ALA A 133 6.11 -28.02 -23.81
N ASN A 134 5.85 -26.88 -24.48
CA ASN A 134 5.21 -25.71 -23.90
C ASN A 134 3.74 -25.57 -24.34
N GLU A 135 3.09 -26.65 -24.79
CA GLU A 135 1.72 -26.62 -25.30
C GLU A 135 0.76 -25.80 -24.41
N GLY A 136 0.07 -24.86 -25.04
CA GLY A 136 -0.94 -24.01 -24.40
C GLY A 136 -0.40 -22.75 -23.74
N TYR A 137 0.92 -22.61 -23.56
CA TYR A 137 1.53 -21.35 -23.09
C TYR A 137 1.59 -20.29 -24.19
N VAL A 138 1.66 -19.02 -23.81
CA VAL A 138 1.85 -17.90 -24.74
C VAL A 138 3.23 -17.98 -25.41
N ASP A 139 3.25 -18.02 -26.75
CA ASP A 139 4.45 -17.94 -27.57
C ASP A 139 4.68 -16.49 -28.05
N LEU A 140 5.07 -15.65 -27.09
CA LEU A 140 5.23 -14.22 -27.28
C LEU A 140 6.26 -13.87 -28.38
N ALA A 141 7.29 -14.71 -28.54
CA ALA A 141 8.36 -14.48 -29.51
C ALA A 141 7.90 -14.69 -30.97
N SER A 142 6.83 -15.46 -31.19
CA SER A 142 6.26 -15.69 -32.51
C SER A 142 5.27 -14.60 -32.96
N ASP A 143 4.85 -13.71 -32.05
CA ASP A 143 3.87 -12.66 -32.34
C ASP A 143 4.52 -11.46 -33.07
N PRO A 144 4.05 -11.06 -34.26
CA PRO A 144 4.62 -9.93 -35.00
C PRO A 144 4.39 -8.56 -34.34
N ARG A 145 3.49 -8.46 -33.35
CA ARG A 145 3.18 -7.22 -32.62
C ARG A 145 4.11 -6.97 -31.44
N VAL A 146 4.99 -7.92 -31.15
CA VAL A 146 5.88 -7.86 -30.00
C VAL A 146 6.83 -6.68 -30.09
N VAL A 147 7.02 -5.99 -28.97
CA VAL A 147 8.00 -4.91 -28.82
C VAL A 147 8.99 -5.25 -27.71
N SER A 148 10.21 -4.72 -27.82
CA SER A 148 11.10 -4.60 -26.67
C SER A 148 10.46 -3.61 -25.69
N TYR A 149 9.88 -4.12 -24.61
CA TYR A 149 9.05 -3.33 -23.72
C TYR A 149 9.96 -2.36 -22.93
N PRO A 150 9.77 -1.04 -23.06
CA PRO A 150 10.63 -0.07 -22.39
C PRO A 150 10.47 -0.18 -20.87
N GLY A 151 11.50 0.19 -20.12
CA GLY A 151 11.31 0.49 -18.70
C GLY A 151 10.17 1.48 -18.54
N ASP A 152 9.33 1.24 -17.54
CA ASP A 152 8.21 2.11 -17.24
C ASP A 152 8.06 2.15 -15.73
N SER A 153 8.56 3.23 -15.14
CA SER A 153 8.57 3.43 -13.70
C SER A 153 7.20 3.93 -13.22
N ASP A 154 6.58 3.15 -12.33
CA ASP A 154 5.38 3.55 -11.61
C ASP A 154 5.70 4.71 -10.65
N LYS A 155 4.65 5.22 -10.00
CA LYS A 155 4.72 6.30 -9.01
C LYS A 155 5.89 6.10 -8.00
N PRO A 156 6.65 7.15 -7.71
CA PRO A 156 7.66 7.10 -6.66
C PRO A 156 7.02 7.06 -5.27
N GLN A 157 7.69 6.41 -4.32
CA GLN A 157 7.51 6.63 -2.89
C GLN A 157 8.78 7.26 -2.35
N VAL A 158 8.65 8.34 -1.56
CA VAL A 158 9.81 9.08 -1.09
C VAL A 158 9.69 9.45 0.37
N PHE A 159 10.76 9.21 1.11
CA PHE A 159 10.86 9.51 2.53
C PHE A 159 12.27 9.97 2.88
N ASN A 160 12.37 10.80 3.92
CA ASN A 160 13.65 11.24 4.46
C ASN A 160 13.76 10.97 5.96
N SER A 161 14.98 10.65 6.38
CA SER A 161 15.42 10.73 7.78
C SER A 161 16.52 11.78 7.81
N GLY A 162 16.26 12.94 8.42
CA GLY A 162 17.15 14.10 8.27
C GLY A 162 17.41 14.42 6.79
N ASN A 163 18.70 14.35 6.39
CA ASN A 163 19.17 14.63 5.03
C ASN A 163 19.36 13.37 4.15
N ASN A 164 19.09 12.18 4.68
CA ASN A 164 19.14 10.93 3.92
C ASN A 164 17.76 10.70 3.30
N ILE A 165 17.72 10.50 1.99
CA ILE A 165 16.50 10.38 1.20
C ILE A 165 16.48 9.01 0.53
N VAL A 166 15.37 8.30 0.69
CA VAL A 166 15.11 7.02 0.01
C VAL A 166 13.92 7.20 -0.92
N VAL A 167 14.12 6.77 -2.17
CA VAL A 167 13.08 6.68 -3.19
C VAL A 167 12.89 5.21 -3.54
N THR A 168 11.67 4.69 -3.53
CA THR A 168 11.34 3.36 -4.09
C THR A 168 10.32 3.49 -5.20
N TRP A 169 10.38 2.56 -6.16
CA TRP A 169 9.44 2.48 -7.26
C TRP A 169 9.45 1.09 -7.89
N ASN A 170 8.42 0.80 -8.66
CA ASN A 170 8.32 -0.43 -9.43
C ASN A 170 8.56 -0.09 -10.89
N SER A 171 9.44 -0.80 -11.58
CA SER A 171 9.71 -0.57 -13.01
C SER A 171 9.53 -1.84 -13.83
N LYS A 172 9.05 -1.69 -15.05
CA LYS A 172 9.01 -2.76 -16.06
C LYS A 172 10.39 -3.12 -16.61
N TYR A 173 11.42 -2.33 -16.32
CA TYR A 173 12.81 -2.74 -16.50
C TYR A 173 13.28 -3.57 -15.31
N CYS A 174 13.58 -4.84 -15.58
CA CYS A 174 14.05 -5.81 -14.62
C CYS A 174 15.07 -6.76 -15.26
N PRO A 175 16.33 -6.31 -15.40
CA PRO A 175 17.38 -7.15 -15.94
C PRO A 175 17.70 -8.31 -14.99
N ALA A 176 18.30 -9.37 -15.54
CA ALA A 176 18.83 -10.46 -14.75
C ALA A 176 19.92 -9.94 -13.80
N ASN A 177 19.79 -10.27 -12.51
CA ASN A 177 20.72 -9.86 -11.47
C ASN A 177 21.25 -11.10 -10.73
N PRO A 178 22.57 -11.38 -10.78
CA PRO A 178 23.15 -12.58 -10.16
C PRO A 178 23.14 -12.55 -8.62
N THR A 179 22.85 -11.41 -7.99
CA THR A 179 22.74 -11.31 -6.53
C THR A 179 21.33 -11.56 -6.01
N LEU A 180 20.35 -11.65 -6.91
CA LEU A 180 18.95 -11.95 -6.58
C LEU A 180 18.63 -13.42 -6.90
N PRO A 181 17.56 -13.99 -6.32
CA PRO A 181 17.13 -15.34 -6.65
C PRO A 181 16.97 -15.50 -8.17
N PRO A 182 17.51 -16.59 -8.76
CA PRO A 182 17.51 -16.78 -10.20
C PRO A 182 16.07 -16.87 -10.72
N GLY A 183 15.82 -16.20 -11.83
CA GLY A 183 14.52 -16.20 -12.50
C GLY A 183 14.56 -15.26 -13.69
N GLU A 184 13.91 -15.67 -14.78
CA GLU A 184 13.65 -14.76 -15.90
C GLU A 184 12.48 -13.86 -15.55
N GLN A 185 12.54 -12.61 -16.02
CA GLN A 185 11.42 -11.69 -15.90
C GLN A 185 10.21 -12.27 -16.65
N ARG A 186 9.09 -12.43 -15.96
CA ARG A 186 7.86 -12.97 -16.52
C ARG A 186 6.96 -11.88 -17.07
N PHE A 187 5.82 -12.29 -17.60
CA PHE A 187 4.78 -11.39 -18.10
C PHE A 187 3.39 -11.99 -17.84
N ILE A 188 2.39 -11.12 -17.89
CA ILE A 188 0.97 -11.48 -17.94
C ILE A 188 0.36 -10.94 -19.23
N THR A 189 -0.49 -11.75 -19.87
CA THR A 189 -1.33 -11.37 -20.99
C THR A 189 -2.77 -11.20 -20.52
N TYR A 190 -3.31 -10.00 -20.71
CA TYR A 190 -4.68 -9.65 -20.39
C TYR A 190 -5.58 -9.94 -21.59
N LEU A 191 -6.24 -11.10 -21.57
CA LEU A 191 -7.20 -11.48 -22.61
C LEU A 191 -8.39 -10.51 -22.64
N GLU A 192 -8.79 -9.98 -21.48
CA GLU A 192 -9.84 -8.98 -21.29
C GLU A 192 -9.48 -7.62 -21.90
N LEU A 193 -8.18 -7.36 -22.12
CA LEU A 193 -7.67 -6.18 -22.80
C LEU A 193 -7.24 -6.51 -24.24
N ASN A 194 -7.86 -7.52 -24.84
CA ASN A 194 -7.62 -7.94 -26.22
C ASN A 194 -6.15 -8.33 -26.51
N GLY A 195 -5.53 -9.05 -25.56
CA GLY A 195 -4.20 -9.66 -25.72
C GLY A 195 -3.03 -8.73 -25.41
N ILE A 196 -3.26 -7.62 -24.70
CA ILE A 196 -2.17 -6.79 -24.16
C ILE A 196 -1.29 -7.64 -23.23
N THR A 197 0.02 -7.62 -23.46
CA THR A 197 0.99 -8.40 -22.69
C THR A 197 2.00 -7.47 -22.02
N ILE A 198 2.08 -7.53 -20.69
CA ILE A 198 2.89 -6.62 -19.88
C ILE A 198 3.91 -7.44 -19.06
N PRO A 199 5.21 -7.07 -19.08
CA PRO A 199 6.20 -7.68 -18.20
C PRO A 199 5.87 -7.48 -16.72
N TYR A 200 6.35 -8.38 -15.86
CA TYR A 200 6.33 -8.20 -14.42
C TYR A 200 7.28 -7.07 -14.03
N ALA A 201 6.91 -6.29 -13.03
CA ALA A 201 7.72 -5.20 -12.52
C ALA A 201 8.69 -5.68 -11.43
N CYS A 202 9.81 -4.97 -11.32
CA CYS A 202 10.75 -5.12 -10.22
C CYS A 202 10.77 -3.91 -9.31
N LEU A 203 11.03 -4.16 -8.03
CA LEU A 203 11.22 -3.12 -7.05
C LEU A 203 12.64 -2.57 -7.19
N TRP A 204 12.74 -1.26 -7.27
CA TRP A 204 13.98 -0.52 -7.26
C TRP A 204 13.99 0.44 -6.07
N VAL A 205 15.19 0.71 -5.58
CA VAL A 205 15.43 1.71 -4.54
C VAL A 205 16.59 2.61 -4.95
N SER A 206 16.47 3.91 -4.69
CA SER A 206 17.54 4.88 -4.85
C SER A 206 17.77 5.63 -3.55
N ARG A 207 19.04 5.85 -3.26
CA ARG A 207 19.52 6.60 -2.11
C ARG A 207 20.11 7.92 -2.59
N LEU A 208 19.65 9.03 -2.01
CA LEU A 208 20.22 10.37 -2.20
C LEU A 208 20.56 10.98 -0.85
N GLN A 209 21.60 11.81 -0.80
CA GLN A 209 22.00 12.49 0.42
C GLN A 209 22.17 13.99 0.18
N TRP A 210 21.49 14.80 0.98
CA TRP A 210 21.52 16.26 0.87
C TRP A 210 22.62 16.90 1.73
N ASN A 211 23.38 17.79 1.12
CA ASN A 211 24.39 18.60 1.79
C ASN A 211 23.85 20.01 2.06
N SER A 212 23.35 20.24 3.26
CA SER A 212 22.78 21.53 3.66
C SER A 212 23.77 22.70 3.58
N SER A 213 25.06 22.46 3.78
CA SER A 213 26.08 23.52 3.73
C SER A 213 26.38 23.98 2.31
N LEU A 214 26.31 23.05 1.35
CA LEU A 214 26.58 23.33 -0.06
C LEU A 214 25.30 23.50 -0.89
N GLN A 215 24.14 23.23 -0.29
CA GLN A 215 22.84 23.27 -0.95
C GLN A 215 22.79 22.44 -2.24
N GLN A 216 23.32 21.22 -2.17
CA GLN A 216 23.34 20.26 -3.28
C GLN A 216 23.31 18.81 -2.79
N PHE A 217 23.07 17.86 -3.69
CA PHE A 217 23.25 16.44 -3.40
C PHE A 217 24.74 16.08 -3.32
N ASN A 218 25.11 15.19 -2.40
CA ASN A 218 26.43 14.57 -2.37
C ASN A 218 26.51 13.42 -3.36
N ALA A 219 27.72 13.13 -3.84
CA ALA A 219 28.01 11.88 -4.54
C ALA A 219 27.92 10.71 -3.56
N VAL A 220 27.04 9.74 -3.87
CA VAL A 220 26.81 8.54 -3.05
C VAL A 220 26.92 7.24 -3.87
N GLY A 221 26.90 7.35 -5.20
CA GLY A 221 27.15 6.24 -6.11
C GLY A 221 28.61 5.83 -6.15
N ASN A 222 28.86 4.58 -6.53
CA ASN A 222 30.21 4.00 -6.53
C ASN A 222 31.16 4.66 -7.56
N LEU A 223 30.61 5.33 -8.59
CA LEU A 223 31.39 6.02 -9.64
C LEU A 223 31.24 7.56 -9.53
N GLY A 224 30.78 8.07 -8.39
CA GLY A 224 30.61 9.50 -8.14
C GLY A 224 29.24 10.04 -8.52
N GLU A 225 28.26 9.18 -8.82
CA GLU A 225 26.88 9.59 -9.07
C GLU A 225 26.24 10.20 -7.81
N LEU A 226 25.29 11.11 -8.01
CA LEU A 226 24.56 11.77 -6.92
C LEU A 226 23.51 10.87 -6.24
N TYR A 227 23.38 9.63 -6.73
CA TYR A 227 22.45 8.64 -6.26
C TYR A 227 23.07 7.25 -6.31
N LYS A 228 22.58 6.34 -5.47
CA LYS A 228 22.91 4.91 -5.50
C LYS A 228 21.60 4.14 -5.70
N THR A 229 21.46 3.54 -6.88
CA THR A 229 20.25 2.82 -7.30
C THR A 229 20.50 1.31 -7.29
N GLU A 230 19.59 0.56 -6.68
CA GLU A 230 19.70 -0.89 -6.46
C GLU A 230 18.38 -1.58 -6.83
N GLN A 231 18.49 -2.72 -7.53
CA GLN A 231 17.36 -3.61 -7.82
C GLN A 231 17.15 -4.55 -6.65
N LEU A 232 15.91 -4.66 -6.16
CA LEU A 232 15.57 -5.46 -4.98
C LEU A 232 14.89 -6.79 -5.33
N THR A 233 14.30 -6.92 -6.54
CA THR A 233 13.54 -8.10 -6.95
C THR A 233 13.82 -8.48 -8.42
N SER A 234 13.49 -9.70 -8.83
CA SER A 234 13.92 -10.30 -10.11
C SER A 234 12.83 -10.40 -11.19
N GLY A 235 11.58 -10.07 -10.87
CA GLY A 235 10.48 -10.11 -11.86
C GLY A 235 9.99 -11.53 -12.12
N PHE A 236 10.44 -12.49 -11.31
CA PHE A 236 9.86 -13.82 -11.19
C PHE A 236 8.41 -13.77 -10.66
N ARG A 237 8.13 -12.75 -9.85
CA ARG A 237 6.81 -12.35 -9.36
C ARG A 237 6.66 -10.85 -9.61
N ASP A 238 5.43 -10.40 -9.86
CA ASP A 238 5.16 -9.00 -10.19
C ASP A 238 5.05 -8.17 -8.92
N VAL A 239 5.92 -7.18 -8.78
CA VAL A 239 5.91 -6.28 -7.63
C VAL A 239 4.78 -5.25 -7.76
N LYS A 240 4.07 -5.03 -6.64
CA LYS A 240 3.18 -3.86 -6.49
C LYS A 240 3.16 -3.36 -5.04
N GLN A 241 2.58 -2.18 -4.84
CA GLN A 241 2.24 -1.62 -3.52
C GLN A 241 3.42 -1.57 -2.53
N ASP A 242 4.54 -1.03 -2.97
CA ASP A 242 5.69 -0.73 -2.12
C ASP A 242 5.40 0.43 -1.16
N VAL A 243 5.87 0.27 0.09
CA VAL A 243 5.74 1.25 1.17
C VAL A 243 7.05 1.32 1.95
N PRO A 244 7.95 2.24 1.59
CA PRO A 244 9.08 2.59 2.44
C PRO A 244 8.65 3.45 3.63
N ILE A 245 9.40 3.39 4.72
CA ILE A 245 9.20 4.24 5.89
C ILE A 245 10.57 4.60 6.53
N PRO A 246 10.77 5.85 6.95
CA PRO A 246 11.99 6.27 7.62
C PRO A 246 11.84 6.20 9.14
N GLN A 247 12.96 6.01 9.81
CA GLN A 247 13.15 6.31 11.23
C GLN A 247 14.58 6.83 11.43
N LYS A 248 14.85 7.43 12.59
CA LYS A 248 16.20 7.84 12.96
C LYS A 248 17.18 6.67 12.85
N THR A 249 16.80 5.47 13.26
CA THR A 249 17.70 4.30 13.24
C THR A 249 17.96 3.74 11.84
N GLY A 250 17.08 4.00 10.86
CA GLY A 250 17.19 3.38 9.55
C GLY A 250 15.92 3.52 8.72
N PHE A 251 15.89 2.78 7.62
CA PHE A 251 14.74 2.70 6.72
C PHE A 251 14.24 1.26 6.67
N ALA A 252 12.95 1.10 6.38
CA ALA A 252 12.39 -0.19 6.03
C ALA A 252 11.45 -0.04 4.84
N VAL A 253 11.30 -1.11 4.07
CA VAL A 253 10.32 -1.19 2.99
C VAL A 253 9.56 -2.50 3.10
N VAL A 254 8.25 -2.42 2.90
CA VAL A 254 7.38 -3.57 2.67
C VAL A 254 6.81 -3.47 1.27
N TRP A 255 6.68 -4.59 0.57
CA TRP A 255 6.06 -4.65 -0.75
C TRP A 255 5.31 -5.95 -0.94
N GLN A 256 4.51 -6.01 -2.00
CA GLN A 256 3.72 -7.16 -2.42
C GLN A 256 4.32 -7.75 -3.70
N GLU A 257 4.39 -9.08 -3.79
CA GLU A 257 4.73 -9.79 -5.03
C GLU A 257 3.70 -10.86 -5.38
N ASP A 258 3.13 -10.73 -6.58
CA ASP A 258 2.11 -11.63 -7.11
C ASP A 258 2.72 -12.65 -8.09
N PRO A 259 2.51 -13.97 -7.91
CA PRO A 259 3.13 -14.98 -8.76
C PRO A 259 2.54 -15.00 -10.18
N LEU A 260 1.29 -14.59 -10.36
CA LEU A 260 0.58 -14.56 -11.64
C LEU A 260 0.38 -13.14 -12.16
N GLY A 261 1.10 -12.17 -11.62
CA GLY A 261 1.09 -10.82 -12.15
C GLY A 261 0.00 -9.93 -11.60
N LEU A 262 0.08 -8.65 -11.96
CA LEU A 262 -0.91 -7.66 -11.58
C LEU A 262 -2.32 -8.01 -12.07
N GLN A 263 -3.24 -8.23 -11.14
CA GLN A 263 -4.63 -8.55 -11.50
C GLN A 263 -5.44 -7.28 -11.82
N LEU A 264 -6.36 -7.40 -12.79
CA LEU A 264 -7.35 -6.36 -13.08
C LEU A 264 -8.35 -6.26 -11.90
N GLY A 265 -8.76 -5.04 -11.57
CA GLY A 265 -9.78 -4.82 -10.53
C GLY A 265 -11.20 -4.97 -11.08
N GLY A 266 -12.16 -5.36 -10.24
CA GLY A 266 -13.58 -5.60 -10.60
C GLY A 266 -14.40 -4.36 -11.03
N SER A 267 -13.77 -3.20 -11.23
CA SER A 267 -14.38 -1.96 -11.75
C SER A 267 -15.47 -1.26 -10.90
N ASP A 268 -15.90 -1.80 -9.75
CA ASP A 268 -16.98 -1.22 -8.92
C ASP A 268 -16.54 -0.14 -7.90
N GLY A 269 -15.64 0.77 -8.27
CA GLY A 269 -15.37 1.95 -7.43
C GLY A 269 -14.22 2.85 -7.87
N PRO A 270 -13.99 3.98 -7.15
CA PRO A 270 -12.90 4.90 -7.45
C PRO A 270 -11.55 4.20 -7.28
N GLY A 271 -10.96 3.75 -8.39
CA GLY A 271 -9.82 2.82 -8.40
C GLY A 271 -9.93 1.64 -9.37
N SER A 272 -10.92 1.61 -10.25
CA SER A 272 -10.98 0.70 -11.40
C SER A 272 -9.63 0.68 -12.14
N GLY A 273 -9.03 -0.50 -12.27
CA GLY A 273 -7.78 -0.72 -12.99
C GLY A 273 -6.61 -1.08 -12.07
N ALA A 274 -6.16 -2.33 -12.20
CA ALA A 274 -4.80 -2.83 -11.95
C ALA A 274 -4.05 -2.18 -10.76
N SER A 275 -4.71 -2.08 -9.61
CA SER A 275 -4.17 -1.35 -8.45
C SER A 275 -3.35 -2.23 -7.51
N GLY A 276 -3.27 -3.55 -7.76
CA GLY A 276 -2.68 -4.52 -6.83
C GLY A 276 -3.57 -4.81 -5.62
N ALA A 277 -4.85 -4.41 -5.68
CA ALA A 277 -5.83 -4.74 -4.66
C ALA A 277 -6.41 -6.14 -4.84
N GLN A 278 -6.61 -6.54 -6.09
CA GLN A 278 -6.85 -7.93 -6.46
C GLN A 278 -5.51 -8.64 -6.58
N THR A 279 -5.47 -9.86 -6.10
CA THR A 279 -4.26 -10.69 -6.00
C THR A 279 -4.62 -12.13 -6.28
N THR A 280 -3.70 -12.87 -6.88
CA THR A 280 -3.87 -14.31 -7.04
C THR A 280 -3.53 -15.05 -5.76
N GLY A 281 -4.00 -16.29 -5.67
CA GLY A 281 -3.59 -17.19 -4.62
C GLY A 281 -2.06 -17.37 -4.61
N GLY A 282 -1.46 -17.31 -3.43
CA GLY A 282 -0.01 -17.36 -3.25
C GLY A 282 0.69 -16.00 -3.22
N THR A 283 -0.01 -14.88 -3.41
CA THR A 283 0.61 -13.54 -3.30
C THR A 283 1.10 -13.26 -1.89
N ASP A 284 2.33 -12.75 -1.81
CA ASP A 284 3.07 -12.59 -0.57
C ASP A 284 3.55 -11.17 -0.36
N LEU A 285 3.76 -10.83 0.92
CA LEU A 285 4.43 -9.62 1.33
C LEU A 285 5.85 -9.91 1.78
N PHE A 286 6.72 -8.96 1.43
CA PHE A 286 8.14 -9.01 1.70
C PHE A 286 8.56 -7.78 2.47
N TYR A 287 9.58 -7.93 3.31
CA TYR A 287 10.13 -6.87 4.13
C TYR A 287 11.65 -6.86 4.06
N MET A 288 12.23 -5.67 4.08
CA MET A 288 13.67 -5.49 4.32
C MET A 288 13.95 -4.16 5.01
N ALA A 289 15.13 -4.03 5.58
CA ALA A 289 15.57 -2.82 6.27
C ALA A 289 17.00 -2.42 5.92
N LEU A 290 17.28 -1.13 6.08
CA LEU A 290 18.60 -0.52 6.02
C LEU A 290 18.88 0.15 7.36
N ASP A 291 19.79 -0.41 8.15
CA ASP A 291 20.24 0.24 9.38
C ASP A 291 21.24 1.36 9.03
N THR A 292 20.93 2.58 9.45
CA THR A 292 21.79 3.75 9.22
C THR A 292 22.46 4.23 10.50
N ASN A 293 22.44 3.41 11.55
CA ASN A 293 23.01 3.67 12.85
C ASN A 293 22.70 5.10 13.35
N ASN A 294 21.41 5.38 13.52
CA ASN A 294 20.92 6.69 13.96
C ASN A 294 21.13 7.83 12.95
N ASN A 295 20.87 7.55 11.67
CA ASN A 295 20.84 8.51 10.56
C ASN A 295 22.22 9.06 10.19
N SER A 296 23.25 8.24 10.36
CA SER A 296 24.61 8.50 9.92
C SER A 296 24.67 8.50 8.39
N THR A 297 25.24 9.55 7.81
CA THR A 297 25.49 9.61 6.36
C THR A 297 26.45 8.50 5.91
N VAL A 298 27.47 8.20 6.72
CA VAL A 298 28.47 7.17 6.38
C VAL A 298 27.81 5.80 6.28
N ASP A 299 27.00 5.44 7.28
CA ASP A 299 26.30 4.15 7.31
C ASP A 299 25.18 4.08 6.27
N PHE A 300 24.49 5.20 6.00
CA PHE A 300 23.49 5.27 4.95
C PHE A 300 24.06 4.99 3.55
N ILE A 301 25.31 5.38 3.29
CA ILE A 301 25.99 5.13 2.00
C ILE A 301 26.61 3.73 1.97
N ALA A 302 27.29 3.35 3.05
CA ALA A 302 28.12 2.15 3.11
C ALA A 302 27.34 0.86 3.35
N ASN A 303 26.25 0.91 4.14
CA ASN A 303 25.53 -0.30 4.49
C ASN A 303 24.68 -0.81 3.32
N ASP A 304 24.51 -2.12 3.30
CA ASP A 304 23.61 -2.80 2.39
C ASP A 304 22.24 -2.99 3.05
N TRP A 305 21.22 -3.11 2.21
CA TRP A 305 19.92 -3.54 2.68
C TRP A 305 19.98 -5.00 3.16
N SER A 306 19.19 -5.32 4.19
CA SER A 306 19.03 -6.70 4.63
C SER A 306 18.47 -7.58 3.51
N THR A 307 18.76 -8.88 3.52
CA THR A 307 18.09 -9.82 2.62
C THR A 307 16.56 -9.68 2.74
N PRO A 308 15.81 -9.61 1.61
CA PRO A 308 14.36 -9.65 1.63
C PRO A 308 13.82 -10.84 2.41
N VAL A 309 12.84 -10.59 3.27
CA VAL A 309 12.15 -11.62 4.06
C VAL A 309 10.71 -11.73 3.61
N ARG A 310 10.33 -12.93 3.11
CA ARG A 310 8.95 -13.31 2.84
C ARG A 310 8.27 -13.68 4.16
N PHE A 311 7.33 -12.87 4.64
CA PHE A 311 6.77 -13.07 5.99
C PHE A 311 5.32 -13.58 6.01
N THR A 312 4.54 -13.44 4.93
CA THR A 312 3.15 -13.96 4.87
C THR A 312 3.07 -15.42 4.44
N LYS A 313 4.07 -15.92 3.70
CA LYS A 313 4.22 -17.34 3.32
C LYS A 313 2.94 -18.00 2.76
N ASN A 314 2.19 -17.29 1.92
CA ASN A 314 0.96 -17.76 1.29
C ASN A 314 1.18 -18.77 0.15
N GLN A 315 2.43 -19.00 -0.26
CA GLN A 315 2.77 -20.05 -1.22
C GLN A 315 2.62 -21.44 -0.57
N GLU A 316 1.67 -22.22 -1.08
CA GLU A 316 1.41 -23.60 -0.65
C GLU A 316 1.99 -24.64 -1.62
N SER A 317 2.10 -24.30 -2.91
CA SER A 317 2.54 -25.24 -3.95
C SER A 317 3.32 -24.55 -5.07
N THR A 318 4.11 -25.35 -5.78
CA THR A 318 4.82 -24.96 -7.01
C THR A 318 4.56 -25.98 -8.10
N GLY A 319 4.34 -25.49 -9.33
CA GLY A 319 4.12 -26.38 -10.47
C GLY A 319 3.95 -25.62 -11.78
N GLU A 320 3.84 -26.37 -12.87
CA GLU A 320 3.37 -25.80 -14.13
C GLU A 320 1.94 -25.28 -13.99
N LEU A 321 1.62 -24.20 -14.71
CA LEU A 321 0.23 -23.73 -14.81
C LEU A 321 -0.62 -24.79 -15.51
N ASN A 322 -1.93 -24.75 -15.27
CA ASN A 322 -2.91 -25.64 -15.89
C ASN A 322 -4.10 -24.82 -16.40
N GLY A 323 -4.81 -25.36 -17.39
CA GLY A 323 -6.04 -24.75 -17.88
C GLY A 323 -5.85 -23.32 -18.40
N PRO A 324 -6.77 -22.39 -18.10
CA PRO A 324 -6.76 -21.02 -18.63
C PRO A 324 -5.47 -20.24 -18.34
N ASP A 325 -4.80 -20.48 -17.22
CA ASP A 325 -3.62 -19.71 -16.81
C ASP A 325 -2.43 -19.88 -17.76
N ARG A 326 -2.36 -21.01 -18.49
CA ARG A 326 -1.36 -21.18 -19.56
C ARG A 326 -1.56 -20.17 -20.68
N THR A 327 -2.81 -19.84 -21.00
CA THR A 327 -3.15 -18.95 -22.12
C THR A 327 -2.84 -17.48 -21.85
N SER A 328 -2.46 -17.13 -20.62
CA SER A 328 -2.09 -15.77 -20.22
C SER A 328 -0.60 -15.60 -19.85
N HIS A 329 0.18 -16.69 -19.79
CA HIS A 329 1.54 -16.67 -19.28
C HIS A 329 2.53 -17.43 -20.17
N GLY A 330 3.82 -17.15 -20.00
CA GLY A 330 4.90 -17.94 -20.59
C GLY A 330 5.15 -19.25 -19.85
N PRO A 331 5.83 -20.21 -20.47
CA PRO A 331 6.16 -21.50 -19.84
C PRO A 331 7.03 -21.30 -18.59
N GLY A 332 6.78 -22.10 -17.56
CA GLY A 332 7.58 -22.08 -16.33
C GLY A 332 6.88 -22.70 -15.12
N ILE A 333 7.60 -22.72 -14.00
CA ILE A 333 7.09 -23.18 -12.70
C ILE A 333 6.60 -21.99 -11.88
N TYR A 334 5.32 -21.97 -11.54
CA TYR A 334 4.66 -20.90 -10.81
C TYR A 334 4.34 -21.32 -9.39
N GLU A 335 4.33 -20.34 -8.50
CA GLU A 335 3.90 -20.48 -7.12
C GLU A 335 2.38 -20.28 -7.04
N THR A 336 1.70 -21.07 -6.22
CA THR A 336 0.25 -20.99 -5.99
C THR A 336 -0.08 -21.17 -4.50
N GLY A 337 -1.27 -20.75 -4.10
CA GLY A 337 -1.80 -20.91 -2.75
C GLY A 337 -3.27 -20.53 -2.69
N LYS A 338 -3.93 -20.72 -1.54
CA LYS A 338 -5.34 -20.35 -1.37
C LYS A 338 -5.52 -18.93 -0.82
N ALA A 339 -4.61 -18.50 0.06
CA ALA A 339 -4.57 -17.15 0.62
C ALA A 339 -3.74 -16.18 -0.25
N SER A 340 -3.85 -14.88 0.01
CA SER A 340 -3.10 -13.85 -0.73
C SER A 340 -3.04 -12.54 0.04
N ALA A 341 -1.84 -12.01 0.24
CA ALA A 341 -1.60 -10.82 1.03
C ALA A 341 -1.46 -9.58 0.15
N SER A 342 -2.07 -8.48 0.56
CA SER A 342 -2.09 -7.26 -0.25
C SER A 342 -2.12 -5.97 0.58
N ARG A 343 -1.74 -4.85 -0.07
CA ARG A 343 -1.86 -3.48 0.49
C ARG A 343 -1.28 -3.33 1.90
N ALA A 344 -0.06 -3.81 2.08
CA ALA A 344 0.66 -3.67 3.33
C ALA A 344 0.83 -2.20 3.76
N ASN A 345 0.93 -1.99 5.07
CA ASN A 345 1.33 -0.74 5.68
C ASN A 345 2.38 -1.02 6.75
N ILE A 346 3.52 -0.35 6.67
CA ILE A 346 4.60 -0.48 7.65
C ILE A 346 4.78 0.78 8.48
N ARG A 347 5.15 0.60 9.76
CA ARG A 347 5.68 1.65 10.64
C ARG A 347 6.92 1.18 11.37
N LEU A 348 7.76 2.15 11.73
CA LEU A 348 8.96 1.93 12.55
C LEU A 348 8.88 2.71 13.86
N ILE A 349 9.19 2.01 14.96
CA ILE A 349 9.36 2.60 16.29
C ILE A 349 10.76 2.26 16.78
N GLY A 350 11.71 3.18 16.60
CA GLY A 350 13.12 2.82 16.64
C GLY A 350 13.43 1.75 15.59
N ARG A 351 14.04 0.63 16.01
CA ARG A 351 14.31 -0.53 15.14
C ARG A 351 13.16 -1.55 15.08
N ARG A 352 12.06 -1.32 15.79
CA ARG A 352 10.90 -2.20 15.75
C ARG A 352 10.09 -1.95 14.49
N ALA A 353 9.84 -3.00 13.73
CA ALA A 353 8.95 -3.00 12.58
C ALA A 353 7.54 -3.44 12.98
N LEU A 354 6.57 -2.83 12.31
CA LEU A 354 5.17 -3.04 12.51
C LEU A 354 4.48 -3.08 11.15
N ILE A 355 3.85 -4.19 10.80
CA ILE A 355 3.20 -4.34 9.50
C ILE A 355 1.74 -4.76 9.69
N ALA A 356 0.84 -4.07 9.01
CA ALA A 356 -0.56 -4.46 8.89
C ALA A 356 -0.96 -4.55 7.41
N TRP A 357 -1.81 -5.51 7.04
CA TRP A 357 -2.15 -5.77 5.63
C TRP A 357 -3.55 -6.35 5.46
N GLU A 358 -4.01 -6.41 4.20
CA GLU A 358 -5.22 -7.11 3.80
C GLU A 358 -4.87 -8.54 3.38
N GLU A 359 -5.46 -9.56 4.01
CA GLU A 359 -5.26 -10.98 3.68
C GLU A 359 -6.54 -11.56 3.07
N ARG A 360 -6.47 -12.15 1.88
CA ARG A 360 -7.62 -12.85 1.29
C ARG A 360 -7.95 -14.11 2.09
N LYS A 361 -9.23 -14.32 2.33
CA LYS A 361 -9.73 -15.51 3.03
C LYS A 361 -9.41 -16.78 2.23
N SER A 362 -8.90 -17.81 2.91
CA SER A 362 -8.44 -19.09 2.33
C SER A 362 -9.56 -20.14 2.26
N THR A 363 -10.80 -19.70 2.02
CA THR A 363 -12.03 -20.52 2.21
C THR A 363 -12.53 -21.15 0.92
N THR A 364 -11.79 -21.01 -0.19
CA THR A 364 -12.14 -21.60 -1.50
C THR A 364 -13.58 -21.30 -1.96
N GLY A 365 -14.06 -20.08 -1.70
CA GLY A 365 -15.37 -19.61 -2.13
C GLY A 365 -16.52 -19.87 -1.14
N ILE A 366 -16.23 -20.43 0.04
CA ILE A 366 -17.23 -20.54 1.13
C ILE A 366 -17.51 -19.16 1.74
N ASP A 367 -16.47 -18.34 1.90
CA ASP A 367 -16.58 -16.97 2.41
C ASP A 367 -15.54 -16.08 1.75
N ASP A 368 -16.01 -15.16 0.91
CA ASP A 368 -15.16 -14.31 0.10
C ASP A 368 -14.76 -13.02 0.80
N GLY A 369 -13.55 -12.58 0.46
CA GLY A 369 -13.02 -11.26 0.75
C GLY A 369 -11.81 -11.33 1.66
N LYS A 370 -11.69 -10.45 2.66
CA LYS A 370 -10.39 -10.21 3.33
C LYS A 370 -10.45 -9.92 4.83
N TYR A 371 -9.39 -10.33 5.52
CA TYR A 371 -9.08 -9.93 6.88
C TYR A 371 -8.12 -8.74 6.90
N ILE A 372 -8.11 -7.97 7.99
CA ILE A 372 -6.95 -7.14 8.34
C ILE A 372 -6.07 -7.92 9.31
N ARG A 373 -4.81 -8.11 8.93
CA ARG A 373 -3.79 -8.75 9.76
C ARG A 373 -2.77 -7.76 10.26
N TYR A 374 -2.11 -8.12 11.36
CA TYR A 374 -1.09 -7.34 12.01
C TYR A 374 0.02 -8.21 12.59
N HIS A 375 1.27 -7.80 12.39
CA HIS A 375 2.43 -8.39 13.03
C HIS A 375 3.52 -7.35 13.32
N SER A 376 4.41 -7.67 14.26
CA SER A 376 5.46 -6.75 14.70
C SER A 376 6.61 -7.46 15.38
N TRP A 377 7.81 -6.92 15.20
CA TRP A 377 9.04 -7.48 15.73
C TRP A 377 10.12 -6.41 15.92
N PRO A 378 11.02 -6.55 16.91
CA PRO A 378 12.07 -5.57 17.20
C PRO A 378 13.23 -5.62 16.19
N GLU A 379 14.24 -4.78 16.42
CA GLU A 379 15.63 -4.94 15.97
C GLU A 379 15.92 -5.17 14.47
N PHE A 380 15.06 -4.73 13.55
CA PHE A 380 15.23 -5.07 12.12
C PHE A 380 15.49 -6.58 11.92
N THR A 381 14.85 -7.42 12.72
CA THR A 381 15.09 -8.86 12.76
C THR A 381 14.73 -9.53 11.43
N ASN A 382 15.53 -10.54 11.05
CA ASN A 382 15.17 -11.47 9.99
C ASN A 382 14.03 -12.38 10.50
N THR A 383 12.84 -12.24 9.90
CA THR A 383 11.65 -13.00 10.28
C THR A 383 11.46 -14.30 9.50
N ALA A 384 12.45 -14.75 8.72
CA ALA A 384 12.34 -15.95 7.89
C ALA A 384 11.96 -17.20 8.71
N ASP A 385 12.51 -17.33 9.92
CA ASP A 385 12.27 -18.45 10.82
C ASP A 385 11.05 -18.22 11.75
N PHE A 386 10.38 -17.07 11.65
CA PHE A 386 9.22 -16.82 12.48
C PHE A 386 8.04 -17.71 12.03
N PRO A 387 7.33 -18.32 12.98
CA PRO A 387 6.19 -19.19 12.68
C PRO A 387 4.94 -18.46 12.15
N ILE A 388 4.97 -17.15 11.89
CA ILE A 388 3.80 -16.33 12.19
C ILE A 388 3.12 -15.75 10.95
N ASN A 389 1.90 -16.25 10.69
CA ASN A 389 0.84 -15.50 10.04
C ASN A 389 0.22 -14.58 11.10
N GLY A 390 0.50 -13.28 11.02
CA GLY A 390 0.11 -12.28 12.04
C GLY A 390 -1.37 -12.31 12.47
N CYS A 391 -1.68 -11.65 13.59
CA CYS A 391 -3.01 -11.66 14.21
C CYS A 391 -4.07 -11.01 13.32
N ILE A 392 -5.24 -11.63 13.21
CA ILE A 392 -6.42 -11.02 12.59
C ILE A 392 -7.00 -9.99 13.57
N ILE A 393 -7.06 -8.71 13.14
CA ILE A 393 -7.59 -7.62 13.96
C ILE A 393 -8.98 -7.16 13.51
N SER A 394 -9.41 -7.52 12.30
CA SER A 394 -10.80 -7.33 11.87
C SER A 394 -11.73 -8.37 12.48
N LYS A 395 -13.03 -8.17 12.30
CA LYS A 395 -14.03 -9.19 12.54
C LYS A 395 -13.98 -10.23 11.40
N PRO A 396 -13.79 -11.54 11.68
CA PRO A 396 -13.53 -12.54 10.64
C PRO A 396 -14.67 -12.81 9.66
N ASP A 397 -15.92 -12.83 10.13
CA ASP A 397 -17.11 -13.00 9.29
C ASP A 397 -17.46 -11.78 8.43
N GLU A 398 -16.67 -10.71 8.50
CA GLU A 398 -16.83 -9.52 7.69
C GLU A 398 -15.59 -9.22 6.85
N ASN A 399 -15.70 -8.23 5.96
CA ASN A 399 -14.67 -7.86 5.00
C ASN A 399 -13.89 -6.61 5.42
N GLY A 400 -12.70 -6.87 5.96
CA GLY A 400 -11.71 -5.86 6.34
C GLY A 400 -10.92 -5.31 5.13
N ARG A 401 -10.79 -3.99 5.02
CA ARG A 401 -10.06 -3.34 3.92
C ARG A 401 -9.37 -2.03 4.32
N ARG A 402 -8.36 -1.64 3.54
CA ARG A 402 -7.65 -0.33 3.60
C ARG A 402 -7.08 0.04 4.97
N VAL A 403 -6.36 -0.86 5.63
CA VAL A 403 -5.76 -0.57 6.94
C VAL A 403 -4.79 0.61 6.90
N ARG A 404 -4.84 1.43 7.95
CA ARG A 404 -3.91 2.51 8.26
C ARG A 404 -3.43 2.36 9.68
N VAL A 405 -2.15 2.60 9.86
CA VAL A 405 -1.50 2.52 11.16
C VAL A 405 -0.93 3.89 11.55
N LEU A 406 -1.25 4.34 12.74
CA LEU A 406 -0.59 5.46 13.41
C LEU A 406 0.27 4.89 14.54
N THR A 407 1.47 5.42 14.72
CA THR A 407 2.42 4.96 15.73
C THR A 407 3.14 6.10 16.40
N GLN A 408 3.48 5.91 17.67
CA GLN A 408 4.39 6.79 18.40
C GLN A 408 5.19 5.98 19.44
N ALA A 409 6.26 6.56 19.97
CA ALA A 409 6.96 5.97 21.11
C ALA A 409 6.11 6.07 22.39
N LEU A 410 6.20 5.07 23.28
CA LEU A 410 5.49 5.08 24.57
C LEU A 410 5.95 6.21 25.51
N SER A 411 7.09 6.83 25.23
CA SER A 411 7.53 8.06 25.90
C SER A 411 6.67 9.28 25.56
N SER A 412 5.88 9.22 24.49
CA SER A 412 4.98 10.31 24.05
C SER A 412 3.57 10.20 24.64
N GLY A 413 3.13 8.99 25.02
CA GLY A 413 1.79 8.69 25.56
C GLY A 413 1.59 7.18 25.75
N GLN A 414 0.52 6.76 26.43
CA GLN A 414 0.29 5.33 26.71
C GLN A 414 -0.16 4.55 25.47
N THR A 415 -0.81 5.23 24.53
CA THR A 415 -1.20 4.62 23.25
C THR A 415 0.00 4.58 22.30
N GLY A 416 0.48 3.38 21.97
CA GLY A 416 1.62 3.18 21.08
C GLY A 416 1.21 3.05 19.61
N ILE A 417 0.06 2.42 19.35
CA ILE A 417 -0.44 2.12 18.00
C ILE A 417 -1.92 2.44 17.92
N VAL A 418 -2.37 2.96 16.77
CA VAL A 418 -3.78 3.01 16.39
C VAL A 418 -3.93 2.39 15.01
N PHE A 419 -4.82 1.40 14.92
CA PHE A 419 -5.28 0.82 13.67
C PHE A 419 -6.62 1.44 13.32
N ALA A 420 -6.73 1.97 12.10
CA ALA A 420 -8.00 2.33 11.49
C ALA A 420 -8.15 1.51 10.20
N TYR A 421 -9.30 0.92 9.97
CA TYR A 421 -9.56 0.14 8.76
C TYR A 421 -11.04 0.18 8.42
N LYS A 422 -11.36 -0.13 7.17
CA LYS A 422 -12.74 -0.29 6.73
C LYS A 422 -13.23 -1.70 7.04
N GLN A 423 -14.48 -1.87 7.44
CA GLN A 423 -15.10 -3.18 7.64
C GLN A 423 -16.59 -3.14 7.29
N GLY A 424 -17.11 -4.22 6.71
CA GLY A 424 -18.53 -4.41 6.41
C GLY A 424 -18.77 -5.78 5.81
N GLU A 425 -20.02 -6.19 5.67
CA GLU A 425 -20.41 -7.50 5.12
C GLU A 425 -19.98 -7.67 3.66
N TYR A 426 -20.22 -6.64 2.84
CA TYR A 426 -19.91 -6.69 1.42
C TYR A 426 -18.42 -6.53 1.13
N SER A 427 -17.99 -7.22 0.07
CA SER A 427 -16.67 -7.06 -0.53
C SER A 427 -16.58 -5.74 -1.32
N GLU A 428 -15.72 -5.69 -2.33
CA GLU A 428 -15.38 -4.53 -3.17
C GLU A 428 -16.48 -3.47 -3.36
N GLY A 429 -16.14 -2.20 -3.14
CA GLY A 429 -17.05 -1.07 -3.39
C GLY A 429 -18.18 -0.93 -2.36
N GLY A 430 -18.60 -2.01 -1.70
CA GLY A 430 -19.79 -2.03 -0.86
C GLY A 430 -19.74 -1.13 0.39
N PRO A 431 -20.91 -0.94 1.03
CA PRO A 431 -21.07 -0.28 2.33
C PRO A 431 -20.09 -0.78 3.40
N SER A 432 -19.65 0.11 4.27
CA SER A 432 -18.71 -0.21 5.36
C SER A 432 -18.44 0.97 6.27
N ASP A 433 -18.00 0.62 7.46
CA ASP A 433 -17.59 1.54 8.52
C ASP A 433 -16.08 1.64 8.69
N ILE A 434 -15.63 2.69 9.36
CA ILE A 434 -14.28 2.83 9.89
C ILE A 434 -14.23 2.23 11.28
N MET A 435 -13.49 1.14 11.42
CA MET A 435 -13.24 0.47 12.69
C MET A 435 -11.90 0.90 13.27
N ILE A 436 -11.82 1.01 14.58
CA ILE A 436 -10.60 1.38 15.31
C ILE A 436 -10.23 0.34 16.36
N ARG A 437 -8.93 0.01 16.41
CA ARG A 437 -8.27 -0.61 17.56
C ARG A 437 -7.03 0.18 17.94
N ARG A 438 -6.56 0.04 19.18
CA ARG A 438 -5.32 0.67 19.64
C ARG A 438 -4.48 -0.29 20.48
N ALA A 439 -3.16 -0.14 20.46
CA ALA A 439 -2.28 -0.83 21.42
C ALA A 439 -1.88 0.12 22.55
N VAL A 440 -2.11 -0.29 23.81
CA VAL A 440 -1.85 0.54 25.00
C VAL A 440 -0.80 -0.12 25.89
N GLY A 441 0.20 0.65 26.31
CA GLY A 441 1.28 0.20 27.19
C GLY A 441 2.30 -0.72 26.51
N GLY A 442 2.16 -0.93 25.20
CA GLY A 442 3.03 -1.79 24.41
C GLY A 442 2.66 -1.74 22.94
N PHE A 443 3.35 -2.57 22.17
CA PHE A 443 3.19 -2.62 20.72
C PHE A 443 2.73 -3.99 20.24
N ASP A 444 2.94 -5.05 21.01
CA ASP A 444 2.61 -6.42 20.62
C ASP A 444 1.10 -6.69 20.69
N PRO A 445 0.61 -7.74 19.99
CA PRO A 445 -0.82 -8.04 19.91
C PRO A 445 -1.55 -8.14 21.25
N ILE A 446 -0.86 -8.60 22.31
CA ILE A 446 -1.39 -8.67 23.68
C ILE A 446 -1.81 -7.30 24.25
N HIS A 447 -1.27 -6.21 23.69
CA HIS A 447 -1.59 -4.84 24.11
C HIS A 447 -2.77 -4.24 23.34
N ILE A 448 -3.33 -4.94 22.34
CA ILE A 448 -4.41 -4.41 21.51
C ILE A 448 -5.73 -4.39 22.29
N LEU A 449 -6.40 -3.25 22.24
CA LEU A 449 -7.69 -2.97 22.84
C LEU A 449 -8.65 -2.40 21.77
N PRO A 450 -9.90 -2.87 21.71
CA PRO A 450 -10.40 -4.11 22.33
C PRO A 450 -9.58 -5.34 21.93
N ALA A 451 -9.59 -6.41 22.73
CA ALA A 451 -8.72 -7.57 22.53
C ALA A 451 -8.99 -8.27 21.18
N VAL A 452 -7.91 -8.73 20.55
CA VAL A 452 -7.92 -9.37 19.22
C VAL A 452 -7.94 -10.89 19.26
N ASP A 453 -7.83 -11.49 20.44
CA ASP A 453 -8.02 -12.92 20.71
C ASP A 453 -8.07 -13.08 22.24
N SER A 454 -8.81 -14.07 22.73
CA SER A 454 -8.82 -14.43 24.15
C SER A 454 -7.60 -15.25 24.58
N SER A 455 -6.81 -15.75 23.63
CA SER A 455 -5.74 -16.73 23.83
C SER A 455 -4.33 -16.27 23.43
N VAL A 456 -4.12 -14.96 23.17
CA VAL A 456 -2.79 -14.44 22.79
C VAL A 456 -1.75 -14.81 23.85
N VAL A 457 -0.77 -15.63 23.47
CA VAL A 457 0.45 -15.87 24.26
C VAL A 457 1.70 -15.62 23.42
N GLY A 458 2.83 -15.44 24.11
CA GLY A 458 4.11 -15.11 23.49
C GLY A 458 4.26 -13.61 23.20
N VAL A 459 5.51 -13.15 23.14
CA VAL A 459 5.82 -11.73 22.92
C VAL A 459 5.49 -11.31 21.48
N TYR A 460 5.50 -12.24 20.52
CA TYR A 460 5.25 -11.98 19.10
C TYR A 460 3.84 -12.35 18.61
N GLY A 461 2.96 -12.79 19.51
CA GLY A 461 1.62 -13.29 19.15
C GLY A 461 1.65 -14.73 18.62
N GLU A 462 2.53 -15.58 19.17
CA GLU A 462 2.75 -16.98 18.79
C GLU A 462 1.50 -17.86 18.85
N LYS A 463 0.42 -17.41 19.51
CA LYS A 463 -0.93 -18.02 19.44
C LYS A 463 -2.06 -17.05 19.11
N CYS A 464 -1.78 -15.87 18.56
CA CYS A 464 -2.86 -15.18 17.84
C CYS A 464 -3.29 -16.11 16.72
N ARG A 465 -4.54 -16.59 16.73
CA ARG A 465 -4.96 -17.63 15.81
C ARG A 465 -4.69 -17.20 14.36
N ALA A 466 -3.74 -17.91 13.76
CA ALA A 466 -3.10 -17.56 12.50
C ALA A 466 -3.96 -17.91 11.28
N HIS A 467 -4.99 -18.75 11.44
CA HIS A 467 -5.63 -19.40 10.31
C HIS A 467 -7.12 -19.71 10.46
N VAL A 468 -7.68 -19.82 9.25
CA VAL A 468 -8.99 -20.34 8.82
C VAL A 468 -8.80 -21.70 8.09
N ASN A 469 -7.62 -22.31 8.28
CA ASN A 469 -7.14 -23.58 7.77
C ASN A 469 -5.72 -23.70 8.33
N ASN A 470 -5.57 -24.06 9.61
CA ASN A 470 -4.33 -24.73 9.94
C ASN A 470 -4.42 -26.01 9.14
N GLN A 471 -3.50 -26.20 8.19
CA GLN A 471 -3.05 -27.53 7.91
C GLN A 471 -2.48 -28.00 9.23
N ASP A 472 -3.33 -28.58 10.06
CA ASP A 472 -2.84 -29.43 11.11
C ASP A 472 -1.93 -30.44 10.43
N GLU A 473 -0.82 -30.70 11.09
CA GLU A 473 0.03 -31.87 10.84
C GLU A 473 -0.72 -33.17 11.21
N ASP A 474 -2.04 -33.19 11.06
CA ASP A 474 -2.91 -34.26 11.43
C ASP A 474 -3.17 -35.09 10.18
N ASN A 475 -2.50 -36.23 10.16
CA ASN A 475 -2.74 -37.40 9.34
C ASN A 475 -4.02 -37.34 8.50
N LEU A 476 -3.85 -37.45 7.18
CA LEU A 476 -4.85 -37.90 6.19
C LEU A 476 -5.99 -38.70 6.85
N GLY A 477 -7.13 -38.06 7.14
CA GLY A 477 -8.32 -38.74 7.63
C GLY A 477 -9.18 -38.03 8.68
N ASP A 478 -8.83 -36.84 9.16
CA ASP A 478 -9.75 -36.03 10.00
C ASP A 478 -10.61 -35.10 9.13
N ASP A 479 -11.83 -34.89 9.57
CA ASP A 479 -12.98 -34.32 8.89
C ASP A 479 -12.78 -32.80 8.60
N GLU A 480 -12.25 -32.47 7.42
CA GLU A 480 -12.10 -31.10 6.89
C GLU A 480 -13.42 -30.28 6.84
N LEU A 481 -14.57 -30.84 7.27
CA LEU A 481 -15.89 -30.20 7.23
C LEU A 481 -16.38 -29.69 8.60
N VAL A 482 -15.65 -29.89 9.71
CA VAL A 482 -16.14 -29.52 11.06
C VAL A 482 -15.41 -28.34 11.71
N ASP A 483 -14.20 -28.02 11.28
CA ASP A 483 -13.53 -26.78 11.70
C ASP A 483 -14.03 -25.61 10.85
N ASP A 484 -15.24 -25.13 11.15
CA ASP A 484 -15.74 -23.88 10.60
C ASP A 484 -14.80 -22.74 11.05
N PRO A 485 -13.98 -22.21 10.14
CA PRO A 485 -12.95 -21.26 10.48
C PRO A 485 -13.51 -19.88 10.88
N LEU A 486 -14.82 -19.69 10.71
CA LEU A 486 -15.55 -18.50 11.14
C LEU A 486 -16.07 -18.59 12.58
N ASN A 487 -16.21 -19.80 13.15
CA ASN A 487 -16.84 -19.99 14.46
C ASN A 487 -15.88 -19.97 15.66
N ASP A 488 -14.57 -20.10 15.45
CA ASP A 488 -13.59 -20.26 16.55
C ASP A 488 -12.69 -19.03 16.80
N VAL A 489 -13.05 -17.87 16.23
CA VAL A 489 -12.34 -16.60 16.47
C VAL A 489 -13.24 -15.64 17.25
N THR A 490 -13.10 -15.64 18.57
CA THR A 490 -13.81 -14.71 19.47
C THR A 490 -13.07 -13.37 19.58
N ASN A 491 -13.05 -12.58 18.51
CA ASN A 491 -12.52 -11.22 18.57
C ASN A 491 -13.51 -10.32 19.30
N SER A 492 -13.05 -9.59 20.33
CA SER A 492 -13.89 -8.50 20.85
C SER A 492 -14.10 -7.49 19.74
N PRO A 493 -15.33 -6.99 19.50
CA PRO A 493 -15.59 -6.02 18.44
C PRO A 493 -14.66 -4.81 18.55
N ALA A 494 -14.12 -4.36 17.41
CA ALA A 494 -13.44 -3.08 17.34
C ALA A 494 -14.42 -1.93 17.56
N ILE A 495 -13.91 -0.74 17.90
CA ILE A 495 -14.76 0.44 18.06
C ILE A 495 -15.24 0.89 16.68
N ASN A 496 -16.54 1.06 16.50
CA ASN A 496 -17.10 1.60 15.27
C ASN A 496 -17.01 3.13 15.29
N PHE A 497 -16.06 3.71 14.55
CA PHE A 497 -15.79 5.15 14.57
C PHE A 497 -16.69 5.96 13.66
N SER A 498 -17.24 5.34 12.60
CA SER A 498 -18.10 6.04 11.63
C SER A 498 -19.57 5.67 11.73
N GLY A 499 -19.90 4.57 12.39
CA GLY A 499 -21.25 4.00 12.36
C GLY A 499 -22.35 4.94 12.84
N SER A 500 -23.51 4.78 12.23
CA SER A 500 -24.77 5.43 12.60
C SER A 500 -25.90 4.39 12.73
N GLU A 501 -26.91 4.68 13.56
CA GLU A 501 -28.07 3.79 13.73
C GLU A 501 -29.26 4.18 12.83
N ILE A 502 -29.19 5.33 12.16
CA ILE A 502 -30.32 5.93 11.45
C ILE A 502 -29.94 6.30 10.01
N TYR A 503 -30.87 6.07 9.08
CA TYR A 503 -30.75 6.51 7.70
C TYR A 503 -30.55 8.04 7.62
N ASN A 504 -29.61 8.50 6.79
CA ASN A 504 -29.14 9.89 6.74
C ASN A 504 -28.62 10.43 8.10
N GLY A 505 -28.20 9.54 9.00
CA GLY A 505 -27.57 9.90 10.26
C GLY A 505 -26.22 10.58 10.09
N TYR A 506 -25.79 11.26 11.16
CA TYR A 506 -24.43 11.76 11.25
C TYR A 506 -23.48 10.61 11.60
N PRO A 507 -22.26 10.60 11.05
CA PRO A 507 -21.31 9.53 11.31
C PRO A 507 -20.80 9.59 12.77
N GLY A 508 -20.46 8.42 13.32
CA GLY A 508 -19.85 8.29 14.65
C GLY A 508 -20.83 8.53 15.81
N MET A 509 -22.14 8.49 15.54
CA MET A 509 -23.18 8.60 16.57
C MET A 509 -23.47 7.27 17.27
N ALA A 510 -22.85 6.17 16.83
CA ALA A 510 -23.16 4.82 17.27
C ALA A 510 -21.90 3.95 17.46
N GLU A 511 -21.08 4.28 18.46
CA GLU A 511 -19.78 3.60 18.67
C GLU A 511 -19.88 2.10 18.99
N SER A 512 -21.04 1.66 19.49
CA SER A 512 -21.36 0.26 19.78
C SER A 512 -22.12 -0.44 18.65
N ALA A 513 -22.45 0.26 17.57
CA ALA A 513 -23.14 -0.35 16.44
C ALA A 513 -22.26 -1.39 15.75
N THR A 514 -22.85 -2.54 15.44
CA THR A 514 -22.25 -3.49 14.50
C THR A 514 -22.11 -2.84 13.14
N THR A 515 -21.11 -3.25 12.36
CA THR A 515 -21.01 -2.73 10.99
C THR A 515 -22.25 -3.14 10.20
N GLY A 516 -22.66 -2.27 9.28
CA GLY A 516 -23.85 -2.50 8.46
C GLY A 516 -25.20 -2.33 9.17
N LEU A 517 -25.23 -1.89 10.44
CA LEU A 517 -26.48 -1.54 11.14
C LEU A 517 -27.28 -0.50 10.34
N ASN A 518 -26.58 0.48 9.76
CA ASN A 518 -27.11 1.31 8.69
C ASN A 518 -26.53 0.83 7.35
N PRO A 519 -27.27 0.02 6.56
CA PRO A 519 -26.74 -0.55 5.32
C PRO A 519 -26.64 0.47 4.18
N TYR A 520 -27.17 1.68 4.38
CA TYR A 520 -27.15 2.74 3.38
C TYR A 520 -25.89 3.60 3.44
N GLU A 521 -25.14 3.58 4.54
CA GLU A 521 -23.98 4.45 4.69
C GLU A 521 -22.68 3.82 4.19
N ASN A 522 -21.70 4.66 3.90
CA ASN A 522 -20.36 4.22 3.56
C ASN A 522 -19.33 5.22 4.06
N ALA A 523 -18.26 4.71 4.66
CA ALA A 523 -17.12 5.51 5.06
C ALA A 523 -15.89 5.17 4.21
N LEU A 524 -15.24 6.20 3.68
CA LEU A 524 -14.11 6.11 2.76
C LEU A 524 -12.91 6.93 3.24
N ALA A 525 -11.76 6.66 2.60
CA ALA A 525 -10.59 7.54 2.62
C ALA A 525 -10.01 7.95 3.99
N HIS A 526 -10.24 7.18 5.06
CA HIS A 526 -9.79 7.55 6.40
C HIS A 526 -8.26 7.82 6.49
N ARG A 527 -7.88 8.86 7.23
CA ARG A 527 -6.52 9.28 7.56
C ARG A 527 -6.48 9.80 8.98
N GLY A 528 -5.32 9.77 9.61
CA GLY A 528 -5.21 10.35 10.93
C GLY A 528 -3.79 10.67 11.34
N GLN A 529 -3.68 11.27 12.52
CA GLN A 529 -2.44 11.56 13.20
C GLN A 529 -2.65 11.35 14.70
N MET A 530 -1.61 10.90 15.39
CA MET A 530 -1.59 10.80 16.84
C MET A 530 -0.43 11.61 17.42
N LYS A 531 -0.66 12.22 18.58
CA LYS A 531 0.37 12.91 19.35
C LYS A 531 0.04 12.79 20.84
N GLY A 532 0.82 11.96 21.53
CA GLY A 532 0.50 11.57 22.90
C GLY A 532 -0.78 10.77 22.93
N ASP A 533 -1.70 11.09 23.83
CA ASP A 533 -2.99 10.40 23.91
C ASP A 533 -4.07 11.02 23.01
N ASN A 534 -3.74 12.11 22.29
CA ASN A 534 -4.65 12.73 21.33
C ASN A 534 -4.55 12.06 19.96
N ILE A 535 -5.69 11.62 19.44
CA ILE A 535 -5.84 10.98 18.13
C ILE A 535 -6.84 11.78 17.33
N VAL A 536 -6.45 12.18 16.11
CA VAL A 536 -7.35 12.83 15.14
C VAL A 536 -7.45 11.94 13.93
N ILE A 537 -8.66 11.53 13.59
CA ILE A 537 -8.96 10.73 12.39
C ILE A 537 -10.05 11.45 11.61
N GLY A 538 -9.80 11.67 10.33
CA GLY A 538 -10.78 12.19 9.37
C GLY A 538 -11.08 11.13 8.31
N PHE A 539 -12.30 11.12 7.80
CA PHE A 539 -12.78 10.22 6.76
C PHE A 539 -13.86 10.91 5.92
N SER A 540 -14.10 10.40 4.71
CA SER A 540 -15.25 10.80 3.90
C SER A 540 -16.43 9.90 4.28
N HIS A 541 -17.61 10.48 4.45
CA HIS A 541 -18.83 9.75 4.80
C HIS A 541 -19.90 10.03 3.76
N THR A 542 -20.56 8.96 3.33
CA THR A 542 -21.70 8.98 2.43
C THR A 542 -22.88 8.42 3.23
N PRO A 543 -23.88 9.25 3.61
CA PRO A 543 -25.03 8.79 4.39
C PRO A 543 -25.98 7.87 3.60
N ASP A 544 -25.94 7.98 2.27
CA ASP A 544 -26.72 7.18 1.33
C ASP A 544 -25.85 6.85 0.09
N GLN A 545 -25.26 5.66 0.12
CA GLN A 545 -24.39 5.13 -0.91
C GLN A 545 -25.14 4.89 -2.22
N ALA A 546 -26.38 4.38 -2.17
CA ALA A 546 -27.18 4.14 -3.36
C ALA A 546 -27.49 5.46 -4.07
N ARG A 547 -27.85 6.50 -3.32
CA ARG A 547 -28.02 7.84 -3.89
C ARG A 547 -26.72 8.35 -4.51
N PHE A 548 -25.59 8.20 -3.84
CA PHE A 548 -24.30 8.64 -4.39
C PHE A 548 -23.91 7.91 -5.68
N ASP A 549 -24.19 6.61 -5.79
CA ASP A 549 -23.81 5.81 -6.95
C ASP A 549 -24.74 6.03 -8.15
N PHE A 550 -26.04 6.28 -7.92
CA PHE A 550 -27.05 6.34 -8.98
C PHE A 550 -27.56 7.73 -9.31
N LEU A 551 -27.41 8.72 -8.43
CA LEU A 551 -27.86 10.09 -8.68
C LEU A 551 -26.64 10.99 -8.90
N SER A 552 -26.40 11.30 -10.17
CA SER A 552 -25.42 12.30 -10.61
C SER A 552 -25.92 13.72 -10.28
N ASP A 553 -25.97 14.06 -9.01
CA ASP A 553 -26.22 15.44 -8.55
C ASP A 553 -24.89 16.22 -8.47
#